data_AF-A0A5J4ZID9-F1
#
_entry.id   AF-A0A5J4ZID9-F1
#
_cell.length_a   1.000
_cell.length_b   1.000
_cell.length_c   1.000
_cell.angle_alpha   90.00
_cell.angle_beta   90.00
_cell.angle_gamma   90.00
#
_symmetry.space_group_name_H-M   'P 1'
#
loop_
_entity.id
_entity.type
_entity.pdbx_description
1 polymer ?
#
loop_
_entity_poly.entity_id
_entity_poly.type
_entity_poly.pdbx_seq_one_letter_code
_entity_poly.pdbx_strand_id
1 'polypeptide(L)'
;MAKYLGIQKHRELAREAVRKSLVLLKNGKSADKPLLPLPKKASKILVAGSHADNLGYQCGGWTINWQGFSGNNFTSGTTILTAIKHTVDQTTEVIYQENPDADYVKSNKFSYAIVAVGEHPYAESLGDKLNLTIREPGPGTITNVCGAVKCIVIIISGRPLVIQPYLSTIDALVAAWLPGTEGQGVADVLFGHYGFTGKLPRTWFKTLDQLPMNVGDPHYDPLFPFGFGLTTKPSKTN
;
A
#
# COMPACT_ATOMS: atom_id res chain seq x y z
N MET A 1 26.94 -22.62 -7.00
CA MET A 1 25.45 -22.54 -6.92
C MET A 1 24.93 -21.16 -6.50
N ALA A 2 25.72 -20.29 -5.84
CA ALA A 2 25.25 -18.98 -5.35
C ALA A 2 25.14 -17.83 -6.39
N LYS A 3 25.63 -17.98 -7.63
CA LYS A 3 25.75 -16.83 -8.56
C LYS A 3 24.43 -16.17 -8.97
N TYR A 4 23.30 -16.86 -8.81
CA TYR A 4 21.99 -16.38 -9.23
C TYR A 4 21.08 -16.01 -8.04
N LEU A 5 21.51 -16.28 -6.81
CA LEU A 5 20.70 -16.02 -5.63
C LEU A 5 20.63 -14.50 -5.38
N GLY A 6 19.43 -13.94 -5.40
CA GLY A 6 19.19 -12.53 -5.07
C GLY A 6 19.86 -11.52 -6.00
N ILE A 7 20.23 -11.90 -7.23
CA ILE A 7 20.91 -11.01 -8.17
C ILE A 7 20.04 -9.84 -8.61
N GLN A 8 20.69 -8.74 -8.96
CA GLN A 8 20.04 -7.49 -9.33
C GLN A 8 19.00 -7.64 -10.45
N LYS A 9 19.30 -8.43 -11.49
CA LYS A 9 18.36 -8.67 -12.60
C LYS A 9 17.04 -9.30 -12.13
N HIS A 10 17.07 -10.19 -11.14
CA HIS A 10 15.85 -10.80 -10.59
C HIS A 10 15.09 -9.82 -9.70
N ARG A 11 15.81 -8.96 -8.96
CA ARG A 11 15.22 -7.87 -8.18
C ARG A 11 14.55 -6.83 -9.06
N GLU A 12 15.13 -6.50 -10.21
CA GLU A 12 14.52 -5.61 -11.20
C GLU A 12 13.23 -6.20 -11.79
N LEU A 13 13.23 -7.50 -12.06
CA LEU A 13 12.02 -8.21 -12.48
C LEU A 13 10.96 -8.24 -11.36
N ALA A 14 11.36 -8.46 -10.12
CA ALA A 14 10.45 -8.41 -8.98
C ALA A 14 9.88 -7.00 -8.76
N ARG A 15 10.71 -5.95 -8.84
CA ARG A 15 10.27 -4.54 -8.82
C ARG A 15 9.27 -4.24 -9.93
N GLU A 16 9.48 -4.79 -11.13
CA GLU A 16 8.53 -4.70 -12.24
C GLU A 16 7.20 -5.38 -11.91
N ALA A 17 7.24 -6.60 -11.36
CA ALA A 17 6.06 -7.33 -10.97
C ALA A 17 5.28 -6.59 -9.87
N VAL A 18 5.98 -6.00 -8.90
CA VAL A 18 5.39 -5.13 -7.87
C VAL A 18 4.62 -3.99 -8.54
N ARG A 19 5.26 -3.13 -9.33
CA ARG A 19 4.55 -1.97 -9.91
C ARG A 19 3.35 -2.35 -10.78
N LYS A 20 3.38 -3.52 -11.44
CA LYS A 20 2.28 -4.04 -12.26
C LYS A 20 1.14 -4.66 -11.44
N SER A 21 1.40 -5.13 -10.22
CA SER A 21 0.38 -5.76 -9.36
C SER A 21 -0.49 -4.74 -8.63
N LEU A 22 0.03 -3.52 -8.41
CA LEU A 22 -0.64 -2.48 -7.63
C LEU A 22 -1.93 -2.02 -8.31
N VAL A 23 -3.02 -2.03 -7.56
CA VAL A 23 -4.33 -1.58 -8.03
C VAL A 23 -4.71 -0.29 -7.34
N LEU A 24 -4.87 0.78 -8.12
CA LEU A 24 -5.33 2.07 -7.63
C LEU A 24 -6.85 2.05 -7.50
N LEU A 25 -7.36 2.11 -6.27
CA LEU A 25 -8.78 2.02 -5.96
C LEU A 25 -9.46 3.37 -5.84
N LYS A 26 -8.71 4.38 -5.39
CA LYS A 26 -9.17 5.77 -5.25
C LYS A 26 -8.03 6.72 -5.55
N ASN A 27 -8.31 7.85 -6.21
CA ASN A 27 -7.30 8.88 -6.50
C ASN A 27 -7.90 10.29 -6.51
N GLY A 28 -8.19 10.83 -5.33
CA GLY A 28 -8.84 12.12 -5.12
C GLY A 28 -10.25 11.98 -4.52
N LYS A 29 -10.73 13.05 -3.88
CA LYS A 29 -12.14 13.17 -3.43
C LYS A 29 -13.09 13.53 -4.58
N SER A 30 -12.56 14.05 -5.68
CA SER A 30 -13.29 14.29 -6.93
C SER A 30 -12.45 13.83 -8.12
N ALA A 31 -13.11 13.51 -9.24
CA ALA A 31 -12.45 13.04 -10.46
C ALA A 31 -11.48 14.08 -11.06
N ASP A 32 -11.72 15.37 -10.83
CA ASP A 32 -10.97 16.47 -11.46
C ASP A 32 -9.66 16.83 -10.78
N LYS A 33 -9.40 16.31 -9.56
CA LYS A 33 -8.22 16.65 -8.75
C LYS A 33 -7.54 15.38 -8.23
N PRO A 34 -6.83 14.64 -9.10
CA PRO A 34 -6.09 13.46 -8.67
C PRO A 34 -4.95 13.84 -7.71
N LEU A 35 -4.66 12.95 -6.76
CA LEU A 35 -3.53 13.09 -5.83
C LEU A 35 -2.26 12.44 -6.38
N LEU A 36 -2.39 11.29 -7.07
CA LEU A 36 -1.31 10.57 -7.72
C LEU A 36 -1.20 10.94 -9.21
N PRO A 37 0.03 11.07 -9.74
CA PRO A 37 1.31 10.86 -9.06
C PRO A 37 1.70 12.01 -8.11
N LEU A 38 2.41 11.68 -7.03
CA LEU A 38 2.91 12.65 -6.04
C LEU A 38 4.11 13.44 -6.60
N PRO A 39 4.26 14.71 -6.22
CA PRO A 39 5.49 15.45 -6.52
C PRO A 39 6.65 14.88 -5.71
N LYS A 40 7.79 14.62 -6.35
CA LYS A 40 9.01 14.16 -5.63
C LYS A 40 9.60 15.25 -4.75
N LYS A 41 9.41 16.52 -5.14
CA LYS A 41 9.84 17.70 -4.39
C LYS A 41 8.70 18.24 -3.55
N ALA A 42 8.89 18.23 -2.24
CA ALA A 42 7.99 18.82 -1.25
C ALA A 42 8.86 19.36 -0.10
N SER A 43 8.32 20.24 0.75
CA SER A 43 9.09 20.71 1.92
C SER A 43 9.29 19.60 2.95
N LYS A 44 8.21 18.90 3.28
CA LYS A 44 8.17 17.87 4.32
C LYS A 44 7.02 16.90 4.06
N ILE A 45 7.28 15.60 4.17
CA ILE A 45 6.27 14.55 3.99
C ILE A 45 6.28 13.59 5.16
N LEU A 46 5.14 12.96 5.42
CA LEU A 46 5.00 11.92 6.44
C LEU A 46 4.90 10.55 5.78
N VAL A 47 5.66 9.59 6.31
CA VAL A 47 5.44 8.16 6.07
C VAL A 47 5.03 7.53 7.40
N ALA A 48 3.92 6.82 7.41
CA ALA A 48 3.35 6.24 8.62
C ALA A 48 2.75 4.85 8.38
N GLY A 49 2.32 4.20 9.45
CA GLY A 49 1.69 2.90 9.47
C GLY A 49 2.66 1.75 9.69
N SER A 50 2.17 0.71 10.36
CA SER A 50 2.95 -0.47 10.78
C SER A 50 3.60 -1.26 9.65
N HIS A 51 3.19 -1.03 8.40
CA HIS A 51 3.73 -1.73 7.23
C HIS A 51 4.65 -0.86 6.38
N ALA A 52 4.88 0.40 6.76
CA ALA A 52 5.73 1.30 5.98
C ALA A 52 7.22 0.93 6.05
N ASP A 53 7.70 0.48 7.22
CA ASP A 53 9.10 0.08 7.41
C ASP A 53 9.26 -1.33 7.96
N ASN A 54 8.49 -2.27 7.43
CA ASN A 54 8.53 -3.68 7.83
C ASN A 54 8.58 -4.62 6.61
N LEU A 55 9.77 -5.11 6.31
CA LEU A 55 10.05 -5.96 5.15
C LEU A 55 9.32 -7.30 5.26
N GLY A 56 9.27 -7.89 6.46
CA GLY A 56 8.52 -9.12 6.69
C GLY A 56 7.04 -8.99 6.39
N TYR A 57 6.42 -7.87 6.78
CA TYR A 57 5.00 -7.63 6.55
C TYR A 57 4.67 -7.44 5.06
N GLN A 58 5.49 -6.70 4.31
CA GLN A 58 5.25 -6.57 2.86
C GLN A 58 5.53 -7.87 2.08
N CYS A 59 6.27 -8.83 2.65
CA CYS A 59 6.46 -10.14 2.05
C CYS A 59 5.32 -11.12 2.37
N GLY A 60 4.83 -11.13 3.61
CA GLY A 60 3.78 -12.05 4.06
C GLY A 60 4.30 -13.45 4.42
N GLY A 61 3.40 -14.44 4.43
CA GLY A 61 3.74 -15.84 4.70
C GLY A 61 4.68 -16.43 3.65
N TRP A 62 5.22 -17.62 3.92
CA TRP A 62 6.16 -18.33 3.04
C TRP A 62 7.43 -17.55 2.66
N THR A 63 7.82 -16.57 3.47
CA THR A 63 9.04 -15.80 3.27
C THR A 63 9.98 -16.04 4.45
N ILE A 64 11.15 -16.64 4.19
CA ILE A 64 12.11 -17.13 5.19
C ILE A 64 11.54 -18.22 6.11
N ASN A 65 10.48 -17.91 6.85
CA ASN A 65 9.74 -18.86 7.68
C ASN A 65 8.38 -19.20 7.05
N TRP A 66 7.78 -20.31 7.48
CA TRP A 66 6.45 -20.74 7.04
C TRP A 66 5.39 -19.65 7.21
N GLN A 67 5.27 -19.10 8.41
CA GLN A 67 4.31 -18.03 8.73
C GLN A 67 4.84 -16.62 8.38
N GLY A 68 5.99 -16.51 7.73
CA GLY A 68 6.69 -15.25 7.52
C GLY A 68 7.40 -14.74 8.77
N PHE A 69 7.76 -13.45 8.76
CA PHE A 69 8.48 -12.80 9.86
C PHE A 69 8.06 -11.34 9.99
N SER A 70 8.50 -10.68 11.07
CA SER A 70 8.37 -9.24 11.26
C SER A 70 9.75 -8.60 11.35
N GLY A 71 9.86 -7.35 10.88
CA GLY A 71 11.09 -6.57 10.89
C GLY A 71 11.92 -6.73 9.62
N ASN A 72 13.16 -6.23 9.66
CA ASN A 72 13.97 -5.99 8.47
C ASN A 72 15.26 -6.83 8.41
N ASN A 73 15.52 -7.68 9.42
CA ASN A 73 16.83 -8.31 9.63
C ASN A 73 16.96 -9.74 9.06
N PHE A 74 15.88 -10.31 8.49
CA PHE A 74 15.86 -11.73 8.07
C PHE A 74 16.15 -11.96 6.58
N THR A 75 16.00 -10.93 5.73
CA THR A 75 16.28 -11.01 4.29
C THR A 75 16.65 -9.64 3.75
N SER A 76 17.28 -9.60 2.57
CA SER A 76 17.64 -8.35 1.90
C SER A 76 16.50 -7.87 0.99
N GLY A 77 16.10 -6.61 1.17
CA GLY A 77 15.08 -5.96 0.36
C GLY A 77 15.00 -4.46 0.66
N THR A 78 14.03 -3.81 0.05
CA THR A 78 13.73 -2.38 0.22
C THR A 78 12.33 -2.24 0.79
N THR A 79 12.20 -1.63 1.97
CA THR A 79 10.91 -1.28 2.57
C THR A 79 10.23 -0.14 1.80
N ILE A 80 8.92 0.04 1.99
CA ILE A 80 8.19 1.18 1.39
C ILE A 80 8.79 2.51 1.86
N LEU A 81 9.14 2.65 3.14
CA LEU A 81 9.81 3.84 3.68
C LEU A 81 11.13 4.11 2.97
N THR A 82 11.99 3.09 2.87
CA THR A 82 13.29 3.20 2.21
C THR A 82 13.12 3.56 0.72
N ALA A 83 12.17 2.93 0.03
CA ALA A 83 11.83 3.24 -1.35
C ALA A 83 11.38 4.70 -1.54
N ILE A 84 10.55 5.23 -0.63
CA ILE A 84 10.12 6.63 -0.67
C ILE A 84 11.32 7.55 -0.49
N LYS A 85 12.17 7.31 0.52
CA LYS A 85 13.40 8.09 0.76
C LYS A 85 14.34 8.10 -0.45
N HIS A 86 14.45 7.00 -1.18
CA HIS A 86 15.26 6.92 -2.41
C HIS A 86 14.64 7.64 -3.61
N THR A 87 13.34 7.93 -3.58
CA THR A 87 12.60 8.43 -4.75
C THR A 87 12.36 9.94 -4.69
N VAL A 88 12.18 10.50 -3.50
CA VAL A 88 11.93 11.94 -3.34
C VAL A 88 13.19 12.76 -3.64
N ASP A 89 12.97 14.04 -3.93
CA ASP A 89 14.06 15.02 -4.08
C ASP A 89 14.89 15.10 -2.78
N GLN A 90 16.20 15.32 -2.91
CA GLN A 90 17.11 15.38 -1.76
C GLN A 90 16.77 16.52 -0.78
N THR A 91 16.04 17.55 -1.23
CA THR A 91 15.56 18.65 -0.38
C THR A 91 14.25 18.34 0.34
N THR A 92 13.57 17.23 0.00
CA THR A 92 12.35 16.80 0.68
C THR A 92 12.68 16.12 2.00
N GLU A 93 12.22 16.70 3.10
CA GLU A 93 12.33 16.08 4.42
C GLU A 93 11.30 14.94 4.56
N VAL A 94 11.78 13.71 4.81
CA VAL A 94 10.93 12.53 5.01
C VAL A 94 10.90 12.18 6.50
N ILE A 95 9.77 12.40 7.15
CA ILE A 95 9.53 11.98 8.54
C ILE A 95 8.85 10.63 8.55
N TYR A 96 9.41 9.67 9.30
CA TYR A 96 8.76 8.42 9.62
C TYR A 96 8.22 8.47 11.05
N GLN A 97 6.95 8.15 11.20
CA GLN A 97 6.35 7.89 12.51
C GLN A 97 5.32 6.77 12.33
N GLU A 98 5.49 5.65 13.03
CA GLU A 98 4.69 4.45 12.76
C GLU A 98 3.20 4.67 13.06
N ASN A 99 2.88 5.26 14.21
CA ASN A 99 1.50 5.51 14.62
C ASN A 99 1.36 6.91 15.25
N PRO A 100 1.38 7.98 14.43
CA PRO A 100 1.21 9.34 14.93
C PRO A 100 -0.24 9.58 15.37
N ASP A 101 -0.42 10.36 16.43
CA ASP A 101 -1.72 10.96 16.74
C ASP A 101 -2.05 12.12 15.80
N ALA A 102 -3.32 12.55 15.80
CA ALA A 102 -3.79 13.59 14.90
C ALA A 102 -3.15 14.96 15.15
N ASP A 103 -2.79 15.28 16.40
CA ASP A 103 -2.25 16.60 16.76
C ASP A 103 -0.79 16.73 16.33
N TYR A 104 -0.02 15.65 16.43
CA TYR A 104 1.30 15.53 15.82
C TYR A 104 1.23 15.80 14.31
N VAL A 105 0.29 15.17 13.59
CA VAL A 105 0.17 15.35 12.13
C VAL A 105 -0.19 16.80 11.78
N LYS A 106 -1.15 17.41 12.48
CA LYS A 106 -1.59 18.80 12.24
C LYS A 106 -0.48 19.82 12.53
N SER A 107 0.25 19.65 13.63
CA SER A 107 1.27 20.61 14.08
C SER A 107 2.51 20.64 13.17
N ASN A 108 2.83 19.52 12.53
CA ASN A 108 4.03 19.39 11.69
C ASN A 108 3.85 19.85 10.22
N LYS A 109 2.62 20.21 9.79
CA LYS A 109 2.31 20.81 8.48
C LYS A 109 2.90 20.05 7.29
N PHE A 110 2.70 18.73 7.25
CA PHE A 110 3.14 17.90 6.14
C PHE A 110 2.46 18.28 4.82
N SER A 111 3.19 18.19 3.70
CA SER A 111 2.63 18.44 2.36
C SER A 111 1.61 17.36 1.95
N TYR A 112 1.93 16.11 2.27
CA TYR A 112 1.07 14.93 2.16
C TYR A 112 1.63 13.81 3.04
N ALA A 113 0.83 12.77 3.26
CA ALA A 113 1.24 11.59 4.00
C ALA A 113 1.01 10.29 3.22
N ILE A 114 1.89 9.33 3.41
CA ILE A 114 1.78 7.96 2.89
C ILE A 114 1.65 7.03 4.09
N VAL A 115 0.52 6.30 4.17
CA VAL A 115 0.19 5.40 5.27
C VAL A 115 0.16 3.97 4.74
N ALA A 116 1.05 3.09 5.21
CA ALA A 116 1.04 1.68 4.84
C ALA A 116 0.59 0.82 6.02
N VAL A 117 -0.54 0.12 5.85
CA VAL A 117 -1.16 -0.74 6.87
C VAL A 117 -1.72 -2.00 6.22
N GLY A 118 -2.05 -3.02 7.00
CA GLY A 118 -2.36 -4.31 6.39
C GLY A 118 -2.59 -5.48 7.34
N GLU A 119 -2.63 -6.66 6.74
CA GLU A 119 -2.57 -7.94 7.45
C GLU A 119 -1.12 -8.27 7.85
N HIS A 120 -0.94 -8.79 9.06
CA HIS A 120 0.32 -9.47 9.40
C HIS A 120 0.50 -10.73 8.55
N PRO A 121 1.75 -11.22 8.39
CA PRO A 121 2.03 -12.48 7.73
C PRO A 121 1.23 -13.66 8.29
N TYR A 122 0.75 -14.53 7.41
CA TYR A 122 0.12 -15.81 7.72
C TYR A 122 0.32 -16.78 6.56
N ALA A 123 0.22 -18.08 6.86
CA ALA A 123 0.11 -19.15 5.89
C ALA A 123 -0.92 -20.19 6.34
N GLU A 124 -1.68 -20.72 5.37
CA GLU A 124 -2.65 -21.79 5.57
C GLU A 124 -3.69 -21.45 6.66
N SER A 125 -3.99 -22.38 7.58
CA SER A 125 -5.07 -22.24 8.56
C SER A 125 -4.89 -21.04 9.52
N LEU A 126 -3.68 -20.51 9.71
CA LEU A 126 -3.51 -19.29 10.50
C LEU A 126 -4.04 -18.04 9.79
N GLY A 127 -4.25 -18.13 8.48
CA GLY A 127 -4.91 -17.14 7.65
C GLY A 127 -6.44 -17.19 7.69
N ASP A 128 -7.04 -18.22 8.28
CA ASP A 128 -8.50 -18.35 8.36
C ASP A 128 -9.06 -17.28 9.31
N LYS A 129 -9.94 -16.43 8.76
CA LYS A 129 -10.54 -15.30 9.47
C LYS A 129 -12.00 -15.13 9.02
N LEU A 130 -12.90 -15.10 9.99
CA LEU A 130 -14.30 -14.70 9.78
C LEU A 130 -14.44 -13.17 9.71
N ASN A 131 -13.50 -12.44 10.33
CA ASN A 131 -13.45 -11.00 10.30
C ASN A 131 -12.24 -10.54 9.46
N LEU A 132 -12.51 -9.93 8.30
CA LEU A 132 -11.49 -9.46 7.35
C LEU A 132 -11.17 -7.97 7.53
N THR A 133 -11.00 -7.53 8.78
CA THR A 133 -10.63 -6.15 9.14
C THR A 133 -9.13 -5.99 9.30
N ILE A 134 -8.62 -4.79 8.99
CA ILE A 134 -7.25 -4.38 9.29
C ILE A 134 -7.07 -4.34 10.82
N ARG A 135 -5.97 -4.91 11.33
CA ARG A 135 -5.67 -4.91 12.77
C ARG A 135 -5.22 -3.52 13.23
N GLU A 136 -5.60 -3.13 14.45
CA GLU A 136 -5.00 -1.96 15.11
C GLU A 136 -3.48 -2.11 15.28
N PRO A 137 -2.69 -1.03 15.15
CA PRO A 137 -3.13 0.37 15.07
C PRO A 137 -3.57 0.87 13.68
N GLY A 138 -3.75 -0.01 12.68
CA GLY A 138 -4.00 0.39 11.29
C GLY A 138 -5.16 1.38 11.08
N PRO A 139 -6.40 1.05 11.50
CA PRO A 139 -7.52 1.98 11.40
C PRO A 139 -7.32 3.29 12.17
N GLY A 140 -6.74 3.23 13.38
CA GLY A 140 -6.38 4.42 14.15
C GLY A 140 -5.39 5.31 13.40
N THR A 141 -4.32 4.74 12.84
CA THR A 141 -3.33 5.47 12.04
C THR A 141 -3.95 6.09 10.79
N ILE A 142 -4.80 5.36 10.06
CA ILE A 142 -5.53 5.92 8.89
C ILE A 142 -6.33 7.14 9.33
N THR A 143 -7.12 7.01 10.41
CA THR A 143 -8.01 8.06 10.89
C THR A 143 -7.24 9.31 11.31
N ASN A 144 -6.17 9.12 12.11
CA ASN A 144 -5.36 10.22 12.63
C ASN A 144 -4.64 10.98 11.51
N VAL A 145 -4.07 10.27 10.54
CA VAL A 145 -3.29 10.87 9.46
C VAL A 145 -4.19 11.49 8.40
N CYS A 146 -5.13 10.71 7.85
CA CYS A 146 -6.01 11.16 6.76
C CYS A 146 -7.03 12.22 7.19
N GLY A 147 -7.35 12.29 8.48
CA GLY A 147 -8.16 13.37 9.04
C GLY A 147 -7.41 14.71 9.13
N ALA A 148 -6.08 14.70 9.09
CA ALA A 148 -5.24 15.88 9.34
C ALA A 148 -4.51 16.41 8.10
N VAL A 149 -4.17 15.54 7.14
CA VAL A 149 -3.43 15.90 5.93
C VAL A 149 -3.87 15.03 4.76
N LYS A 150 -3.68 15.52 3.52
CA LYS A 150 -3.90 14.71 2.31
C LYS A 150 -3.13 13.41 2.41
N CYS A 151 -3.82 12.28 2.30
CA CYS A 151 -3.21 10.99 2.57
C CYS A 151 -3.39 9.98 1.44
N ILE A 152 -2.41 9.11 1.32
CA ILE A 152 -2.44 7.92 0.49
C ILE A 152 -2.37 6.74 1.43
N VAL A 153 -3.36 5.84 1.36
CA VAL A 153 -3.34 4.58 2.09
C VAL A 153 -2.92 3.46 1.16
N ILE A 154 -1.91 2.72 1.56
CA ILE A 154 -1.41 1.51 0.91
C ILE A 154 -1.82 0.33 1.77
N ILE A 155 -2.66 -0.54 1.22
CA ILE A 155 -3.12 -1.76 1.88
C ILE A 155 -2.22 -2.92 1.47
N ILE A 156 -1.53 -3.50 2.45
CA ILE A 156 -0.74 -4.72 2.33
C ILE A 156 -1.61 -5.88 2.82
N SER A 157 -2.02 -6.77 1.92
CA SER A 157 -2.94 -7.87 2.28
C SER A 157 -2.87 -9.03 1.30
N GLY A 158 -3.19 -10.23 1.78
CA GLY A 158 -3.32 -11.40 0.90
C GLY A 158 -4.65 -11.41 0.11
N ARG A 159 -5.59 -10.52 0.46
CA ARG A 159 -6.99 -10.54 0.01
C ARG A 159 -7.69 -9.18 0.23
N PRO A 160 -8.88 -8.96 -0.35
CA PRO A 160 -9.72 -7.81 -0.01
C PRO A 160 -10.07 -7.76 1.48
N LEU A 161 -10.04 -6.56 2.06
CA LEU A 161 -10.34 -6.29 3.47
C LEU A 161 -11.46 -5.25 3.60
N VAL A 162 -12.07 -5.18 4.79
CA VAL A 162 -12.99 -4.09 5.16
C VAL A 162 -12.26 -2.75 5.08
N ILE A 163 -12.65 -1.92 4.11
CA ILE A 163 -12.07 -0.58 3.91
C ILE A 163 -13.12 0.53 3.82
N GLN A 164 -14.38 0.19 3.57
CA GLN A 164 -15.48 1.14 3.38
C GLN A 164 -15.58 2.21 4.48
N PRO A 165 -15.42 1.91 5.78
CA PRO A 165 -15.52 2.92 6.84
C PRO A 165 -14.51 4.07 6.72
N TYR A 166 -13.36 3.84 6.07
CA TYR A 166 -12.28 4.82 5.97
C TYR A 166 -12.25 5.53 4.61
N LEU A 167 -13.02 5.07 3.63
CA LEU A 167 -12.94 5.58 2.26
C LEU A 167 -13.24 7.07 2.14
N SER A 168 -14.05 7.65 3.02
CA SER A 168 -14.40 9.08 2.97
C SER A 168 -13.24 10.00 3.36
N THR A 169 -12.35 9.55 4.26
CA THR A 169 -11.20 10.33 4.73
C THR A 169 -9.97 10.14 3.84
N ILE A 170 -9.80 8.96 3.25
CA ILE A 170 -8.67 8.63 2.39
C ILE A 170 -8.73 9.39 1.06
N ASP A 171 -7.68 10.11 0.67
CA ASP A 171 -7.65 10.79 -0.63
C ASP A 171 -7.28 9.83 -1.77
N ALA A 172 -6.26 8.98 -1.57
CA ALA A 172 -5.92 7.92 -2.52
C ALA A 172 -5.73 6.56 -1.82
N LEU A 173 -6.19 5.49 -2.45
CA LEU A 173 -6.17 4.13 -1.91
C LEU A 173 -5.51 3.19 -2.92
N VAL A 174 -4.49 2.46 -2.47
CA VAL A 174 -3.76 1.48 -3.28
C VAL A 174 -3.85 0.12 -2.61
N ALA A 175 -4.31 -0.90 -3.34
CA ALA A 175 -4.12 -2.29 -2.96
C ALA A 175 -2.76 -2.76 -3.48
N ALA A 176 -1.84 -3.06 -2.56
CA ALA A 176 -0.48 -3.47 -2.88
C ALA A 176 -0.24 -4.98 -2.75
N TRP A 177 -1.25 -5.72 -2.26
CA TRP A 177 -1.17 -7.15 -2.02
C TRP A 177 -0.02 -7.50 -1.05
N LEU A 178 0.78 -8.53 -1.36
CA LEU A 178 2.03 -8.85 -0.69
C LEU A 178 3.19 -8.63 -1.68
N PRO A 179 3.74 -7.41 -1.79
CA PRO A 179 4.67 -7.05 -2.86
C PRO A 179 6.08 -7.65 -2.73
N GLY A 180 6.39 -8.39 -1.66
CA GLY A 180 7.70 -9.03 -1.53
C GLY A 180 8.83 -8.03 -1.24
N THR A 181 10.06 -8.32 -1.68
CA THR A 181 11.26 -7.59 -1.22
C THR A 181 11.48 -6.24 -1.89
N GLU A 182 10.82 -5.95 -3.01
CA GLU A 182 11.19 -4.83 -3.89
C GLU A 182 10.22 -3.66 -3.76
N GLY A 183 10.15 -3.06 -2.56
CA GLY A 183 9.26 -1.92 -2.25
C GLY A 183 9.46 -0.70 -3.14
N GLN A 184 10.58 -0.60 -3.85
CA GLN A 184 10.82 0.41 -4.87
C GLN A 184 9.77 0.39 -6.01
N GLY A 185 9.15 -0.77 -6.29
CA GLY A 185 8.06 -0.86 -7.26
C GLY A 185 6.79 -0.13 -6.80
N VAL A 186 6.60 0.06 -5.50
CA VAL A 186 5.52 0.88 -4.94
C VAL A 186 5.80 2.36 -5.20
N ALA A 187 7.01 2.83 -4.86
CA ALA A 187 7.38 4.21 -5.10
C ALA A 187 7.40 4.60 -6.59
N ASP A 188 7.76 3.66 -7.48
CA ASP A 188 7.76 3.85 -8.94
C ASP A 188 6.45 4.42 -9.49
N VAL A 189 5.30 3.92 -9.01
CA VAL A 189 3.99 4.37 -9.49
C VAL A 189 3.41 5.50 -8.66
N LEU A 190 3.72 5.56 -7.35
CA LEU A 190 3.27 6.66 -6.50
C LEU A 190 3.83 8.00 -6.96
N PHE A 191 5.10 8.04 -7.39
CA PHE A 191 5.77 9.25 -7.85
C PHE A 191 5.77 9.41 -9.38
N GLY A 192 5.06 8.54 -10.10
CA GLY A 192 4.81 8.68 -11.53
C GLY A 192 5.99 8.33 -12.43
N HIS A 193 6.99 7.59 -11.98
CA HIS A 193 7.98 7.01 -12.89
C HIS A 193 7.30 6.03 -13.85
N TYR A 194 6.28 5.31 -13.36
CA TYR A 194 5.35 4.50 -14.15
C TYR A 194 3.91 4.87 -13.82
N GLY A 195 2.99 4.47 -14.70
CA GLY A 195 1.55 4.56 -14.46
C GLY A 195 1.00 3.34 -13.72
N PHE A 196 -0.04 3.53 -12.91
CA PHE A 196 -0.84 2.41 -12.39
C PHE A 196 -1.54 1.69 -13.54
N THR A 197 -1.44 0.36 -13.56
CA THR A 197 -2.04 -0.49 -14.60
C THR A 197 -2.75 -1.71 -14.05
N GLY A 198 -2.51 -2.08 -12.78
CA GLY A 198 -3.11 -3.24 -12.15
C GLY A 198 -4.64 -3.16 -12.12
N LYS A 199 -5.27 -4.32 -12.26
CA LYS A 199 -6.72 -4.51 -12.15
C LYS A 199 -7.00 -5.55 -11.08
N LEU A 200 -8.10 -5.39 -10.35
CA LEU A 200 -8.52 -6.29 -9.29
C LEU A 200 -8.73 -7.70 -9.84
N PRO A 201 -7.94 -8.70 -9.40
CA PRO A 201 -8.16 -10.10 -9.75
C PRO A 201 -9.25 -10.75 -8.90
N ARG A 202 -9.80 -10.03 -7.90
CA ARG A 202 -10.87 -10.48 -7.02
C ARG A 202 -11.86 -9.34 -6.76
N THR A 203 -13.11 -9.69 -6.54
CA THR A 203 -14.14 -8.77 -6.07
C THR A 203 -13.77 -8.19 -4.70
N TRP A 204 -13.92 -6.87 -4.52
CA TRP A 204 -13.82 -6.22 -3.21
C TRP A 204 -15.22 -6.03 -2.64
N PHE A 205 -15.53 -6.68 -1.52
CA PHE A 205 -16.84 -6.60 -0.87
C PHE A 205 -17.04 -5.25 -0.16
N LYS A 206 -18.31 -4.83 0.03
CA LYS A 206 -18.68 -3.69 0.88
C LYS A 206 -18.64 -4.12 2.34
N THR A 207 -19.32 -5.21 2.64
CA THR A 207 -19.52 -5.76 3.97
C THR A 207 -19.32 -7.28 3.98
N LEU A 208 -19.01 -7.86 5.15
CA LEU A 208 -18.64 -9.28 5.28
C LEU A 208 -19.83 -10.23 5.04
N ASP A 209 -21.04 -9.78 5.33
CA ASP A 209 -22.30 -10.51 5.14
C ASP A 209 -22.63 -10.78 3.66
N GLN A 210 -21.97 -10.08 2.73
CA GLN A 210 -22.09 -10.38 1.30
C GLN A 210 -21.34 -11.66 0.90
N LEU A 211 -20.46 -12.20 1.75
CA LEU A 211 -19.65 -13.34 1.37
C LEU A 211 -20.41 -14.67 1.51
N PRO A 212 -20.27 -15.61 0.56
CA PRO A 212 -19.48 -15.51 -0.68
C PRO A 212 -20.19 -14.68 -1.77
N MET A 213 -19.40 -13.84 -2.46
CA MET A 213 -19.86 -13.04 -3.61
C MET A 213 -18.75 -12.94 -4.67
N ASN A 214 -19.03 -13.45 -5.86
CA ASN A 214 -18.13 -13.50 -7.01
C ASN A 214 -18.76 -12.87 -8.25
N VAL A 215 -17.90 -12.49 -9.21
CA VAL A 215 -18.37 -11.96 -10.50
C VAL A 215 -19.26 -12.99 -11.20
N GLY A 216 -20.45 -12.55 -11.62
CA GLY A 216 -21.46 -13.41 -12.23
C GLY A 216 -22.56 -13.91 -11.29
N ASP A 217 -22.41 -13.74 -9.97
CA ASP A 217 -23.46 -14.08 -9.02
C ASP A 217 -24.69 -13.17 -9.19
N PRO A 218 -25.94 -13.67 -9.00
CA PRO A 218 -27.14 -12.83 -9.12
C PRO A 218 -27.19 -11.67 -8.13
N HIS A 219 -26.58 -11.82 -6.95
CA HIS A 219 -26.52 -10.82 -5.89
C HIS A 219 -25.20 -10.01 -5.90
N TYR A 220 -24.56 -9.86 -7.07
CA TYR A 220 -23.27 -9.18 -7.20
C TYR A 220 -23.34 -7.66 -6.97
N ASP A 221 -23.04 -7.23 -5.74
CA ASP A 221 -23.02 -5.82 -5.32
C ASP A 221 -21.68 -5.41 -4.66
N PRO A 222 -20.58 -5.32 -5.43
CA PRO A 222 -19.25 -5.08 -4.89
C PRO A 222 -18.99 -3.61 -4.52
N LEU A 223 -18.04 -3.39 -3.61
CA LEU A 223 -17.46 -2.06 -3.37
C LEU A 223 -16.57 -1.65 -4.53
N PHE A 224 -15.71 -2.58 -4.97
CA PHE A 224 -14.94 -2.47 -6.20
C PHE A 224 -15.10 -3.78 -6.99
N PRO A 225 -15.63 -3.75 -8.22
CA PRO A 225 -15.88 -4.96 -8.99
C PRO A 225 -14.58 -5.65 -9.44
N PHE A 226 -14.68 -6.93 -9.81
CA PHE A 226 -13.63 -7.65 -10.50
C PHE A 226 -13.19 -6.86 -11.75
N GLY A 227 -11.88 -6.80 -11.99
CA GLY A 227 -11.30 -6.04 -13.11
C GLY A 227 -11.25 -4.51 -12.87
N PHE A 228 -11.70 -4.01 -11.73
CA PHE A 228 -11.59 -2.58 -11.40
C PHE A 228 -10.13 -2.17 -11.15
N GLY A 229 -9.80 -0.93 -11.47
CA GLY A 229 -8.49 -0.33 -11.16
C GLY A 229 -8.30 0.95 -11.95
N LEU A 230 -8.10 2.06 -11.25
CA LEU A 230 -7.81 3.34 -11.87
C LEU A 230 -6.40 3.32 -12.48
N THR A 231 -6.19 4.12 -13.51
CA THR A 231 -4.90 4.22 -14.20
C THR A 231 -4.31 5.60 -14.02
N THR A 232 -2.99 5.70 -13.99
CA THR A 232 -2.26 6.98 -14.10
C THR A 232 -1.32 6.93 -15.30
N LYS A 233 -0.89 8.10 -15.77
CA LYS A 233 0.17 8.21 -16.78
C LYS A 233 1.51 8.50 -16.09
N PRO A 234 2.65 8.04 -16.64
CA PRO A 234 3.96 8.47 -16.17
C PRO A 234 4.06 10.01 -16.22
N SER A 235 4.65 10.60 -15.18
CA SER A 235 4.97 12.02 -15.10
C SER A 235 6.37 12.26 -15.68
N LYS A 236 6.47 13.16 -16.67
CA LYS A 236 7.76 13.53 -17.28
C LYS A 236 8.51 14.60 -16.48
N THR A 237 7.91 15.14 -15.44
CA THR A 237 8.32 16.43 -14.82
C THR A 237 8.61 16.34 -13.31
N ASN A 238 8.83 15.15 -12.77
CA ASN A 238 9.17 14.97 -11.36
C ASN A 238 10.58 14.44 -11.16
#